data_AF-A0A7Y4TGT1-F1
#
_entry.id   AF-A0A7Y4TGT1-F1
#
_cell.length_a   1.000
_cell.length_b   1.000
_cell.length_c   1.000
_cell.angle_alpha   90.00
_cell.angle_beta   90.00
_cell.angle_gamma   90.00
#
_symmetry.space_group_name_H-M   'P 1'
#
loop_
_entity.id
_entity.type
_entity.pdbx_description
1 polymer ?
#
loop_
_entity_poly.entity_id
_entity_poly.type
_entity_poly.pdbx_seq_one_letter_code
_entity_poly.pdbx_strand_id
1 'polypeptide(L)'
;MSFFVSSVGMGRGGNLGGLAGADAHCQALAAAAGRGAATWRAYLSTQGPGAVHARDRIGTGPWYNARGQVIARSVAELHGDTLEQARIGNFIGIEHGLDERGQTVPYLIPDTEHDILTGSQLDGRAYPDTDVDRTCSNWTSDAAGTLPPGPPPDPFPAGAPSARVGHSDKGNVVPSWNSSHQTPGCSEANLRAIGGRGRLYCFAVN
;
A
#
# COMPACT_ATOMS: atom_id res chain seq x y z
N MET A 1 -14.70 -11.78 0.30
CA MET A 1 -13.52 -10.89 0.13
C MET A 1 -13.89 -9.41 0.14
N SER A 2 -13.46 -8.67 1.15
CA SER A 2 -13.53 -7.21 1.24
C SER A 2 -12.15 -6.55 1.35
N PHE A 3 -11.09 -7.33 1.24
CA PHE A 3 -9.70 -6.88 1.15
C PHE A 3 -8.91 -7.80 0.22
N PHE A 4 -7.95 -7.25 -0.52
CA PHE A 4 -6.88 -7.99 -1.17
C PHE A 4 -5.68 -7.10 -1.47
N VAL A 5 -4.52 -7.71 -1.73
CA VAL A 5 -3.38 -7.05 -2.37
C VAL A 5 -3.51 -7.22 -3.89
N SER A 6 -3.48 -6.16 -4.68
CA SER A 6 -3.62 -6.29 -6.14
C SER A 6 -2.63 -7.32 -6.71
N SER A 7 -3.11 -8.28 -7.51
CA SER A 7 -2.25 -9.29 -8.16
C SER A 7 -1.22 -8.70 -9.12
N VAL A 8 -1.46 -7.48 -9.61
CA VAL A 8 -0.56 -6.73 -10.51
C VAL A 8 -0.61 -5.24 -10.17
N GLY A 9 0.49 -4.52 -10.42
CA GLY A 9 0.49 -3.05 -10.49
C GLY A 9 0.00 -2.52 -11.84
N MET A 10 -0.11 -1.21 -11.97
CA MET A 10 -0.62 -0.55 -13.19
C MET A 10 0.41 -0.42 -14.33
N GLY A 11 1.63 -0.94 -14.14
CA GLY A 11 2.71 -0.87 -15.15
C GLY A 11 3.26 0.53 -15.39
N ARG A 12 3.04 1.47 -14.45
CA ARG A 12 3.45 2.88 -14.55
C ARG A 12 4.13 3.37 -13.26
N GLY A 13 4.80 2.46 -12.56
CA GLY A 13 5.44 2.77 -11.28
C GLY A 13 4.45 3.40 -10.29
N GLY A 14 4.79 4.57 -9.76
CA GLY A 14 3.95 5.39 -8.87
C GLY A 14 2.90 6.25 -9.58
N ASN A 15 2.88 6.31 -10.91
CA ASN A 15 1.86 7.04 -11.67
C ASN A 15 0.60 6.18 -11.83
N LEU A 16 -0.27 6.29 -10.84
CA LEU A 16 -1.55 5.58 -10.80
C LEU A 16 -2.68 6.39 -11.44
N GLY A 17 -2.41 7.60 -11.93
CA GLY A 17 -3.45 8.55 -12.35
C GLY A 17 -4.18 9.18 -11.17
N GLY A 18 -3.47 9.38 -10.06
CA GLY A 18 -4.03 9.84 -8.79
C GLY A 18 -4.88 8.78 -8.09
N LEU A 19 -5.54 9.18 -7.00
CA LEU A 19 -6.40 8.29 -6.21
C LEU A 19 -7.51 7.64 -7.04
N ALA A 20 -8.09 8.39 -8.00
CA ALA A 20 -9.17 7.89 -8.83
C ALA A 20 -8.72 6.74 -9.75
N GLY A 21 -7.51 6.83 -10.33
CA GLY A 21 -6.97 5.76 -11.17
C GLY A 21 -6.57 4.53 -10.34
N ALA A 22 -6.02 4.74 -9.14
CA ALA A 22 -5.75 3.66 -8.20
C ALA A 22 -7.03 2.92 -7.75
N ASP A 23 -8.10 3.67 -7.43
CA ASP A 23 -9.41 3.11 -7.08
C ASP A 23 -10.01 2.32 -8.26
N ALA A 24 -9.91 2.84 -9.48
CA ALA A 24 -10.38 2.17 -10.68
C ALA A 24 -9.65 0.84 -10.93
N HIS A 25 -8.34 0.79 -10.64
CA HIS A 25 -7.57 -0.45 -10.72
C HIS A 25 -8.04 -1.50 -9.71
N CYS A 26 -8.22 -1.10 -8.44
CA CYS A 26 -8.80 -1.97 -7.42
C CYS A 26 -10.21 -2.46 -7.80
N GLN A 27 -11.06 -1.58 -8.31
CA GLN A 27 -12.41 -1.91 -8.77
C GLN A 27 -12.38 -2.95 -9.90
N ALA A 28 -11.50 -2.77 -10.89
CA ALA A 28 -11.38 -3.68 -12.03
C ALA A 28 -10.92 -5.08 -11.61
N LEU A 29 -9.90 -5.18 -10.75
CA LEU A 29 -9.43 -6.47 -10.22
C LEU A 29 -10.51 -7.16 -9.38
N ALA A 30 -11.19 -6.40 -8.52
CA ALA A 30 -12.28 -6.95 -7.72
C ALA A 30 -13.46 -7.45 -8.58
N ALA A 31 -13.80 -6.72 -9.64
CA ALA A 31 -14.83 -7.13 -10.60
C ALA A 31 -14.45 -8.43 -11.31
N ALA A 32 -13.19 -8.57 -11.75
CA ALA A 32 -12.67 -9.81 -12.33
C ALA A 32 -12.73 -10.99 -11.35
N ALA A 33 -12.61 -10.73 -10.04
CA ALA A 33 -12.78 -11.72 -8.98
C ALA A 33 -14.25 -11.90 -8.50
N GLY A 34 -15.23 -11.36 -9.23
CA GLY A 34 -16.66 -11.52 -8.92
C GLY A 34 -17.20 -10.64 -7.77
N ARG A 35 -16.46 -9.61 -7.36
CA ARG A 35 -16.84 -8.66 -6.27
C ARG A 35 -17.03 -7.23 -6.77
N GLY A 36 -17.39 -7.06 -8.04
CA GLY A 36 -17.54 -5.75 -8.69
C GLY A 36 -18.75 -4.91 -8.27
N ALA A 37 -19.72 -5.50 -7.56
CA ALA A 37 -20.89 -4.77 -7.05
C ALA A 37 -20.57 -3.89 -5.83
N ALA A 38 -19.46 -4.17 -5.12
CA ALA A 38 -18.98 -3.33 -4.04
C ALA A 38 -18.18 -2.14 -4.59
N THR A 39 -18.08 -1.06 -3.80
CA THR A 39 -17.16 0.04 -4.08
C THR A 39 -15.79 -0.27 -3.51
N TRP A 40 -14.75 -0.22 -4.33
CA TRP A 40 -13.37 -0.49 -3.92
C TRP A 40 -12.51 0.76 -3.90
N ARG A 41 -11.63 0.85 -2.91
CA ARG A 41 -10.68 1.95 -2.74
C ARG A 41 -9.28 1.40 -2.56
N ALA A 42 -8.32 2.04 -3.23
CA ALA A 42 -6.90 1.83 -2.96
C ALA A 42 -6.52 2.52 -1.64
N TYR A 43 -5.85 1.82 -0.75
CA TYR A 43 -5.32 2.37 0.50
C TYR A 43 -4.09 3.25 0.20
N LEU A 44 -4.35 4.51 -0.09
CA LEU A 44 -3.33 5.50 -0.43
C LEU A 44 -3.67 6.83 0.24
N SER A 45 -2.67 7.43 0.87
CA SER A 45 -2.72 8.82 1.33
C SER A 45 -2.18 9.76 0.25
N THR A 46 -2.50 11.05 0.33
CA THR A 46 -1.86 12.12 -0.47
C THR A 46 -1.14 13.10 0.45
N GLN A 47 -0.36 14.03 -0.10
CA GLN A 47 0.36 15.08 0.62
C GLN A 47 -0.07 16.47 0.14
N GLY A 48 0.19 17.48 0.99
CA GLY A 48 -0.10 18.88 0.72
C GLY A 48 -1.44 19.37 1.26
N PRO A 49 -1.85 20.60 0.92
CA PRO A 49 -3.14 21.14 1.34
C PRO A 49 -4.30 20.24 0.92
N GLY A 50 -5.15 19.87 1.88
CA GLY A 50 -6.26 18.92 1.64
C GLY A 50 -5.80 17.47 1.46
N ALA A 51 -4.63 17.11 2.00
CA ALA A 51 -4.14 15.73 2.04
C ALA A 51 -5.22 14.76 2.51
N VAL A 52 -5.36 13.66 1.77
CA VAL A 52 -6.30 12.59 2.05
C VAL A 52 -5.57 11.53 2.86
N HIS A 53 -6.20 11.04 3.93
CA HIS A 53 -5.71 9.94 4.74
C HIS A 53 -6.25 8.62 4.21
N ALA A 54 -5.39 7.63 3.98
CA ALA A 54 -5.79 6.32 3.49
C ALA A 54 -6.86 5.67 4.39
N ARG A 55 -6.67 5.77 5.72
CA ARG A 55 -7.58 5.18 6.72
C ARG A 55 -9.03 5.67 6.62
N ASP A 56 -9.25 6.91 6.16
CA ASP A 56 -10.58 7.53 6.12
C ASP A 56 -11.36 7.12 4.86
N ARG A 57 -10.70 6.45 3.90
CA ARG A 57 -11.28 6.10 2.59
C ARG A 57 -11.84 4.68 2.51
N ILE A 58 -11.43 3.79 3.42
CA ILE A 58 -11.60 2.34 3.26
C ILE A 58 -12.87 1.76 3.93
N GLY A 59 -13.75 2.61 4.44
CA GLY A 59 -14.95 2.21 5.20
C GLY A 59 -14.63 1.80 6.63
N THR A 60 -15.60 1.20 7.33
CA THR A 60 -15.46 0.86 8.76
C THR A 60 -15.02 -0.56 9.03
N GLY A 61 -14.94 -1.41 8.01
CA GLY A 61 -14.75 -2.86 8.15
C GLY A 61 -16.05 -3.59 8.56
N PRO A 62 -15.99 -4.88 8.91
CA PRO A 62 -14.82 -5.75 8.89
C PRO A 62 -14.33 -6.09 7.47
N TRP A 63 -13.04 -6.38 7.34
CA TRP A 63 -12.46 -6.83 6.07
C TRP A 63 -12.00 -8.28 6.11
N TYR A 64 -12.21 -8.98 5.00
CA TYR A 64 -11.85 -10.39 4.83
C TYR A 64 -11.12 -10.61 3.53
N ASN A 65 -10.13 -11.50 3.51
CA ASN A 65 -9.40 -11.85 2.29
C ASN A 65 -10.25 -12.74 1.33
N ALA A 66 -9.64 -13.18 0.23
CA ALA A 66 -10.25 -14.05 -0.78
C ALA A 66 -10.76 -15.39 -0.21
N ARG A 67 -10.15 -15.89 0.87
CA ARG A 67 -10.51 -17.14 1.55
C ARG A 67 -11.49 -16.95 2.71
N GLY A 68 -12.00 -15.74 2.91
CA GLY A 68 -12.93 -15.43 4.00
C GLY A 68 -12.29 -15.31 5.38
N GLN A 69 -10.96 -15.22 5.46
CA GLN A 69 -10.24 -15.00 6.72
C GLN A 69 -10.26 -13.51 7.07
N VAL A 70 -10.37 -13.19 8.36
CA VAL A 70 -10.39 -11.81 8.86
C VAL A 70 -9.05 -11.13 8.59
N ILE A 71 -9.11 -9.87 8.14
CA ILE A 71 -7.95 -8.97 8.03
C ILE A 71 -7.92 -8.01 9.21
N ALA A 72 -9.03 -7.32 9.46
CA ALA A 72 -9.26 -6.51 10.64
C ALA A 72 -10.77 -6.30 10.82
N ARG A 73 -11.22 -6.16 12.08
CA ARG A 73 -12.65 -5.97 12.36
C ARG A 73 -13.10 -4.51 12.31
N SER A 74 -12.16 -3.57 12.43
CA SER A 74 -12.45 -2.13 12.40
C SER A 74 -11.22 -1.34 11.95
N VAL A 75 -11.42 -0.06 11.58
CA VAL A 75 -10.31 0.87 11.30
C VAL A 75 -9.35 0.96 12.49
N ALA A 76 -9.87 0.96 13.72
CA ALA A 76 -9.06 1.07 14.93
C ALA A 76 -8.19 -0.18 15.17
N GLU A 77 -8.74 -1.37 14.92
CA GLU A 77 -7.97 -2.62 14.95
C GLU A 77 -6.94 -2.69 13.82
N LEU A 78 -7.30 -2.21 12.63
CA LEU A 78 -6.41 -2.20 11.47
C LEU A 78 -5.14 -1.36 11.73
N HIS A 79 -5.27 -0.24 12.42
CA HIS A 79 -4.16 0.69 12.68
C HIS A 79 -3.60 0.62 14.11
N GLY A 80 -4.19 -0.20 15.00
CA GLY A 80 -3.75 -0.30 16.38
C GLY A 80 -3.89 1.00 17.16
N ASP A 81 -5.05 1.67 17.07
CA ASP A 81 -5.29 3.00 17.68
C ASP A 81 -5.12 3.00 19.21
N THR A 82 -5.21 1.84 19.85
CA THR A 82 -4.91 1.63 21.27
C THR A 82 -3.83 0.57 21.45
N LEU A 83 -3.13 0.58 22.60
CA LEU A 83 -2.11 -0.42 22.91
C LEU A 83 -2.67 -1.86 22.91
N GLU A 84 -3.91 -2.04 23.34
CA GLU A 84 -4.58 -3.35 23.30
C GLU A 84 -4.79 -3.82 21.86
N GLN A 85 -5.31 -2.94 20.99
CA GLN A 85 -5.49 -3.24 19.57
C GLN A 85 -4.16 -3.47 18.85
N ALA A 86 -3.12 -2.70 19.18
CA ALA A 86 -1.79 -2.89 18.60
C ALA A 86 -1.15 -4.22 19.02
N ARG A 87 -1.43 -4.71 20.23
CA ARG A 87 -0.96 -6.03 20.71
C ARG A 87 -1.66 -7.20 20.03
N ILE A 88 -2.94 -7.06 19.72
CA ILE A 88 -3.70 -8.06 18.93
C ILE A 88 -3.23 -8.01 17.47
N GLY A 89 -3.18 -6.79 16.92
CA GLY A 89 -2.76 -6.51 15.57
C GLY A 89 -3.80 -6.91 14.51
N ASN A 90 -3.63 -6.36 13.31
CA ASN A 90 -4.31 -6.85 12.13
C ASN A 90 -3.62 -8.11 11.57
N PHE A 91 -4.33 -8.83 10.71
CA PHE A 91 -3.86 -10.06 10.09
C PHE A 91 -3.23 -9.84 8.71
N ILE A 92 -2.81 -8.63 8.32
CA ILE A 92 -2.05 -8.47 7.06
C ILE A 92 -0.67 -9.10 7.26
N GLY A 93 -0.24 -9.94 6.33
CA GLY A 93 1.01 -10.74 6.40
C GLY A 93 0.97 -11.88 5.40
N ILE A 94 2.03 -12.70 5.34
CA ILE A 94 2.22 -13.75 4.30
C ILE A 94 0.98 -14.63 4.10
N GLU A 95 0.36 -15.09 5.21
CA GLU A 95 -0.73 -16.06 5.15
C GLU A 95 -2.07 -15.46 4.70
N HIS A 96 -2.31 -14.19 4.98
CA HIS A 96 -3.64 -13.58 4.91
C HIS A 96 -3.69 -12.41 3.91
N GLY A 97 -2.54 -11.77 3.64
CA GLY A 97 -2.31 -10.77 2.60
C GLY A 97 -2.32 -11.36 1.20
N LEU A 98 -3.46 -11.94 0.82
CA LEU A 98 -3.65 -12.61 -0.46
C LEU A 98 -4.12 -11.65 -1.53
N ASP A 99 -3.89 -12.03 -2.79
CA ASP A 99 -4.43 -11.32 -3.93
C ASP A 99 -5.93 -11.59 -4.17
N GLU A 100 -6.53 -10.90 -5.14
CA GLU A 100 -7.96 -11.03 -5.44
C GLU A 100 -8.35 -12.45 -5.89
N ARG A 101 -7.37 -13.28 -6.26
CA ARG A 101 -7.51 -14.68 -6.68
C ARG A 101 -7.17 -15.66 -5.55
N GLY A 102 -6.89 -15.16 -4.34
CA GLY A 102 -6.51 -15.95 -3.18
C GLY A 102 -5.11 -16.56 -3.23
N GLN A 103 -4.23 -16.00 -4.07
CA GLN A 103 -2.83 -16.38 -4.16
C GLN A 103 -1.98 -15.56 -3.18
N THR A 104 -0.90 -16.16 -2.69
CA THR A 104 0.08 -15.47 -1.86
C THR A 104 0.88 -14.50 -2.72
N VAL A 105 1.06 -13.27 -2.23
CA VAL A 105 1.95 -12.29 -2.87
C VAL A 105 3.40 -12.77 -2.75
N PRO A 106 4.21 -12.77 -3.84
CA PRO A 106 5.60 -13.16 -3.76
C PRO A 106 6.37 -12.39 -2.69
N TYR A 107 7.02 -13.10 -1.77
CA TYR A 107 7.71 -12.52 -0.61
C TYR A 107 9.15 -13.05 -0.43
N LEU A 108 9.55 -14.07 -1.20
CA LEU A 108 10.87 -14.69 -1.12
C LEU A 108 11.88 -13.96 -2.02
N ILE A 109 13.15 -14.03 -1.65
CA ILE A 109 14.27 -13.52 -2.45
C ILE A 109 14.92 -14.70 -3.21
N PRO A 110 15.33 -14.52 -4.49
CA PRO A 110 15.06 -13.37 -5.35
C PRO A 110 13.58 -13.32 -5.78
N ASP A 111 13.12 -12.16 -6.26
CA ASP A 111 11.77 -11.91 -6.80
C ASP A 111 10.64 -11.59 -5.81
N THR A 112 10.96 -11.01 -4.64
CA THR A 112 9.94 -10.45 -3.75
C THR A 112 9.17 -9.31 -4.42
N GLU A 113 7.87 -9.24 -4.14
CA GLU A 113 6.94 -8.20 -4.60
C GLU A 113 6.13 -7.63 -3.42
N HIS A 114 6.69 -7.73 -2.21
CA HIS A 114 6.03 -7.40 -0.96
C HIS A 114 5.85 -5.90 -0.69
N ASP A 115 6.58 -5.03 -1.39
CA ASP A 115 6.47 -3.58 -1.22
C ASP A 115 5.20 -3.07 -1.88
N ILE A 116 4.28 -2.59 -1.05
CA ILE A 116 2.97 -2.07 -1.44
C ILE A 116 2.95 -0.56 -1.25
N LEU A 117 2.58 0.18 -2.30
CA LEU A 117 2.48 1.65 -2.24
C LEU A 117 1.38 2.07 -1.25
N THR A 118 1.69 3.02 -0.34
CA THR A 118 0.73 3.48 0.70
C THR A 118 0.74 4.99 0.91
N GLY A 119 1.91 5.63 0.87
CA GLY A 119 2.09 7.05 1.21
C GLY A 119 1.66 7.44 2.62
N SER A 120 1.57 6.45 3.52
CA SER A 120 0.90 6.60 4.81
C SER A 120 1.84 6.40 5.99
N GLN A 121 1.56 7.08 7.10
CA GLN A 121 2.13 6.80 8.41
C GLN A 121 1.55 5.49 8.98
N LEU A 122 2.10 4.99 10.08
CA LEU A 122 1.66 3.75 10.73
C LEU A 122 0.18 3.79 11.14
N ASP A 123 -0.29 4.95 11.58
CA ASP A 123 -1.68 5.18 11.94
C ASP A 123 -2.61 5.35 10.71
N GLY A 124 -2.09 5.23 9.49
CA GLY A 124 -2.85 5.32 8.25
C GLY A 124 -3.19 6.75 7.81
N ARG A 125 -2.56 7.76 8.42
CA ARG A 125 -2.68 9.16 8.01
C ARG A 125 -1.61 9.53 6.98
N ALA A 126 -1.90 10.62 6.28
CA ALA A 126 -0.94 11.27 5.40
C ALA A 126 0.25 11.81 6.21
N TYR A 127 1.40 11.92 5.56
CA TYR A 127 2.53 12.67 6.11
C TYR A 127 2.22 14.18 6.08
N PRO A 128 2.47 14.92 7.18
CA PRO A 128 2.18 16.35 7.25
C PRO A 128 3.22 17.17 6.48
N ASP A 129 4.44 16.66 6.32
CA ASP A 129 5.51 17.34 5.60
C ASP A 129 5.40 17.15 4.09
N THR A 130 5.78 18.20 3.36
CA THR A 130 5.71 18.25 1.89
C THR A 130 7.08 18.32 1.22
N ASP A 131 8.16 18.48 2.00
CA ASP A 131 9.53 18.61 1.48
C ASP A 131 10.12 17.28 1.00
N VAL A 132 9.56 16.17 1.50
CA VAL A 132 9.88 14.81 1.09
C VAL A 132 8.63 14.21 0.45
N ASP A 133 8.74 13.86 -0.83
CA ASP A 133 7.68 13.14 -1.52
C ASP A 133 7.55 11.74 -0.90
N ARG A 134 6.32 11.34 -0.58
CA ARG A 134 5.98 10.01 -0.09
C ARG A 134 4.81 9.43 -0.86
N THR A 135 4.42 10.05 -1.96
CA THR A 135 3.23 9.69 -2.71
C THR A 135 3.48 9.65 -4.21
N CYS A 136 4.73 9.78 -4.67
CA CYS A 136 5.04 9.94 -6.09
C CYS A 136 4.23 11.07 -6.72
N SER A 137 4.30 12.24 -6.09
CA SER A 137 3.58 13.46 -6.45
C SER A 137 2.07 13.21 -6.48
N ASN A 138 1.51 12.72 -5.37
CA ASN A 138 0.09 12.35 -5.27
C ASN A 138 -0.37 11.35 -6.34
N TRP A 139 0.50 10.38 -6.63
CA TRP A 139 0.28 9.23 -7.50
C TRP A 139 0.13 9.59 -8.98
N THR A 140 0.80 10.66 -9.42
CA THR A 140 0.80 11.12 -10.82
C THR A 140 2.19 11.10 -11.45
N SER A 141 3.21 10.60 -10.75
CA SER A 141 4.59 10.57 -11.23
C SER A 141 5.18 9.17 -11.22
N ASP A 142 5.88 8.84 -12.31
CA ASP A 142 6.73 7.66 -12.47
C ASP A 142 8.21 8.05 -12.56
N ALA A 143 8.54 9.27 -12.13
CA ALA A 143 9.89 9.80 -12.20
C ALA A 143 10.89 8.87 -11.50
N ALA A 144 11.96 8.53 -12.21
CA ALA A 144 12.99 7.65 -11.67
C ALA A 144 13.75 8.29 -10.49
N GLY A 145 13.81 9.62 -10.39
CA GLY A 145 14.71 10.26 -9.42
C GLY A 145 16.16 9.89 -9.68
N THR A 146 17.02 10.13 -8.68
CA THR A 146 18.44 9.76 -8.74
C THR A 146 18.74 8.77 -7.63
N LEU A 147 19.10 7.54 -7.98
CA LEU A 147 19.67 6.58 -7.04
C LEU A 147 21.06 7.08 -6.62
N PRO A 148 21.29 7.45 -5.34
CA PRO A 148 22.65 7.65 -4.88
C PRO A 148 23.41 6.32 -4.96
N PRO A 149 24.72 6.32 -5.25
CA PRO A 149 25.54 5.11 -5.16
C PRO A 149 25.50 4.52 -3.74
N GLY A 150 25.28 3.22 -3.61
CA GLY A 150 25.23 2.51 -2.31
C GLY A 150 23.79 2.18 -1.85
N PRO A 151 23.61 1.72 -0.59
CA PRO A 151 22.30 1.49 -0.03
C PRO A 151 21.48 2.79 -0.04
N PRO A 152 20.21 2.76 -0.49
CA PRO A 152 19.38 3.96 -0.51
C PRO A 152 19.20 4.51 0.91
N PRO A 153 19.43 5.82 1.15
CA PRO A 153 19.18 6.43 2.45
C PRO A 153 17.67 6.45 2.79
N ASP A 154 17.30 6.26 4.06
CA ASP A 154 15.94 6.51 4.57
C ASP A 154 16.01 7.49 5.76
N PRO A 155 15.51 8.74 5.62
CA PRO A 155 14.76 9.27 4.48
C PRO A 155 15.62 9.57 3.24
N PHE A 156 15.01 9.47 2.06
CA PHE A 156 15.62 9.91 0.81
C PHE A 156 15.80 11.44 0.82
N PRO A 157 16.76 12.03 0.08
CA PRO A 157 16.98 13.47 0.08
C PRO A 157 15.71 14.25 -0.30
N ALA A 158 15.49 15.38 0.38
CA ALA A 158 14.37 16.27 0.11
C ALA A 158 14.31 16.65 -1.38
N GLY A 159 13.10 16.73 -1.94
CA GLY A 159 12.85 17.05 -3.34
C GLY A 159 13.08 15.92 -4.36
N ALA A 160 13.56 14.74 -3.94
CA ALA A 160 13.59 13.57 -4.82
C ALA A 160 12.20 12.91 -4.92
N PRO A 161 11.81 12.35 -6.08
CA PRO A 161 10.57 11.61 -6.21
C PRO A 161 10.66 10.29 -5.46
N SER A 162 9.71 10.02 -4.57
CA SER A 162 9.62 8.77 -3.84
C SER A 162 8.21 8.54 -3.32
N ALA A 163 7.93 7.30 -2.91
CA ALA A 163 6.74 6.92 -2.19
C ALA A 163 7.09 6.25 -0.86
N ARG A 164 6.18 6.32 0.12
CA ARG A 164 6.21 5.42 1.26
C ARG A 164 5.54 4.11 0.87
N VAL A 165 6.19 3.00 1.19
CA VAL A 165 5.61 1.65 1.06
C VAL A 165 5.36 1.04 2.43
N GLY A 166 4.49 0.03 2.47
CA GLY A 166 4.46 -0.96 3.54
C GLY A 166 4.59 -2.36 2.96
N HIS A 167 4.52 -3.39 3.81
CA HIS A 167 4.86 -4.74 3.43
C HIS A 167 3.70 -5.74 3.53
N SER A 168 3.35 -6.41 2.43
CA SER A 168 2.27 -7.41 2.42
C SER A 168 2.61 -8.68 3.21
N ASP A 169 3.89 -8.91 3.48
CA ASP A 169 4.45 -10.03 4.21
C ASP A 169 4.82 -9.66 5.67
N LYS A 170 4.20 -8.60 6.23
CA LYS A 170 4.38 -8.19 7.64
C LYS A 170 4.50 -9.39 8.58
N GLY A 171 5.54 -9.40 9.41
CA GLY A 171 5.87 -10.47 10.34
C GLY A 171 6.97 -10.03 11.33
N ASN A 172 7.59 -10.97 12.04
CA ASN A 172 8.55 -10.66 13.12
C ASN A 172 9.77 -9.82 12.68
N VAL A 173 10.15 -9.90 11.41
CA VAL A 173 11.31 -9.17 10.83
C VAL A 173 10.85 -7.93 10.05
N VAL A 174 9.59 -7.91 9.62
CA VAL A 174 9.03 -6.92 8.71
C VAL A 174 7.91 -6.18 9.46
N PRO A 175 8.21 -5.03 10.09
CA PRO A 175 7.41 -4.54 11.21
C PRO A 175 6.07 -3.92 10.80
N SER A 176 5.93 -3.44 9.57
CA SER A 176 4.77 -2.65 9.16
C SER A 176 4.18 -3.05 7.83
N TRP A 177 2.85 -3.15 7.80
CA TRP A 177 2.11 -3.43 6.58
C TRP A 177 1.86 -2.18 5.74
N ASN A 178 1.85 -0.98 6.34
CA ASN A 178 1.49 0.28 5.66
C ASN A 178 2.58 1.36 5.66
N SER A 179 3.67 1.20 6.41
CA SER A 179 4.71 2.23 6.53
C SER A 179 6.06 1.66 6.99
N SER A 180 6.90 1.28 6.03
CA SER A 180 8.20 0.64 6.26
C SER A 180 9.36 1.53 5.84
N HIS A 181 9.54 1.75 4.54
CA HIS A 181 10.63 2.56 3.98
C HIS A 181 10.17 3.36 2.76
N GLN A 182 11.07 4.19 2.24
CA GLN A 182 10.84 4.95 1.02
C GLN A 182 11.29 4.19 -0.22
N THR A 183 10.62 4.44 -1.34
CA THR A 183 11.07 4.00 -2.65
C THR A 183 12.19 4.91 -3.13
N PRO A 184 13.17 4.40 -3.89
CA PRO A 184 14.31 5.20 -4.28
C PRO A 184 14.05 5.91 -5.63
N GLY A 185 12.80 6.31 -5.85
CA GLY A 185 12.22 6.71 -7.13
C GLY A 185 10.82 6.14 -7.34
N CYS A 186 10.11 6.65 -8.34
CA CYS A 186 8.73 6.28 -8.66
C CYS A 186 8.60 5.42 -9.93
N SER A 187 9.68 5.18 -10.66
CA SER A 187 9.68 4.32 -11.85
C SER A 187 9.48 2.84 -11.49
N GLU A 188 8.97 2.03 -12.41
CA GLU A 188 8.87 0.58 -12.19
C GLU A 188 10.22 -0.06 -11.85
N ALA A 189 11.30 0.37 -12.50
CA ALA A 189 12.65 -0.16 -12.24
C ALA A 189 13.07 0.07 -10.79
N ASN A 190 12.79 1.25 -10.24
CA ASN A 190 13.12 1.58 -8.86
C ASN A 190 12.24 0.83 -7.85
N LEU A 191 10.96 0.64 -8.16
CA LEU A 191 10.11 -0.24 -7.33
C LEU A 191 10.62 -1.68 -7.35
N ARG A 192 11.00 -2.20 -8.53
CA ARG A 192 11.54 -3.58 -8.67
C ARG A 192 12.83 -3.78 -7.89
N ALA A 193 13.69 -2.76 -7.82
CA ALA A 193 14.98 -2.82 -7.14
C ALA A 193 14.89 -3.05 -5.62
N ILE A 194 13.75 -2.73 -5.01
CA ILE A 194 13.52 -2.87 -3.55
C ILE A 194 12.53 -3.98 -3.18
N GLY A 195 12.00 -4.72 -4.17
CA GLY A 195 11.00 -5.76 -3.91
C GLY A 195 9.56 -5.32 -4.11
N GLY A 196 9.32 -4.28 -4.91
CA GLY A 196 7.99 -3.79 -5.28
C GLY A 196 7.62 -4.02 -6.75
N ARG A 197 6.33 -3.89 -7.04
CA ARG A 197 5.76 -3.89 -8.41
C ARG A 197 4.65 -2.86 -8.62
N GLY A 198 4.57 -1.85 -7.75
CA GLY A 198 3.46 -0.89 -7.77
C GLY A 198 2.11 -1.53 -7.41
N ARG A 199 2.14 -2.55 -6.54
CA ARG A 199 0.94 -3.21 -6.00
C ARG A 199 0.25 -2.29 -4.99
N LEU A 200 -1.05 -2.50 -4.80
CA LEU A 200 -1.94 -1.73 -3.94
C LEU A 200 -2.66 -2.63 -2.96
N TYR A 201 -2.93 -2.13 -1.74
CA TYR A 201 -3.98 -2.71 -0.91
C TYR A 201 -5.33 -2.17 -1.36
N CYS A 202 -6.26 -3.07 -1.65
CA CYS A 202 -7.60 -2.74 -2.11
C CYS A 202 -8.63 -3.13 -1.04
N PHE A 203 -9.42 -2.17 -0.59
CA PHE A 203 -10.46 -2.37 0.42
C PHE A 203 -11.84 -2.08 -0.17
N ALA A 204 -12.80 -2.95 0.13
CA ALA A 204 -14.20 -2.65 -0.11
C ALA A 204 -14.70 -1.67 0.96
N VAL A 205 -15.40 -0.63 0.53
CA VAL A 205 -16.08 0.32 1.42
C VAL A 205 -17.42 -0.30 1.79
N ASN A 206 -17.54 -0.69 3.07
CA ASN A 206 -18.76 -1.18 3.68
C ASN A 206 -19.39 -0.09 4.54
#